data_AF-A0A7X7CA09-F1
#
_entry.id   AF-A0A7X7CA09-F1
#
_cell.length_a   1.000
_cell.length_b   1.000
_cell.length_c   1.000
_cell.angle_alpha   90.00
_cell.angle_beta   90.00
_cell.angle_gamma   90.00
#
_symmetry.space_group_name_H-M   'P 1'
#
loop_
_entity.id
_entity.type
_entity.pdbx_description
1 polymer ?
#
loop_
_entity_poly.entity_id
_entity_poly.type
_entity_poly.pdbx_seq_one_letter_code
_entity_poly.pdbx_strand_id
1 'polypeptide(L)'
;MKEKKLNPEKSAKLEAKGDKLLAKGKFKKALKKFKEAMEFNPNRVELYDKLVQTRDGLDEDWKMDDFVESVNWMMKKQEIETPQIKHVYAQLSPEWNEARMVAISLLEATEDEIPRIIEKMVSLGEIGTRAAASVLTDFRKIAKSNSEESTEEKQQTPE
;
A
#
# COMPACT_ATOMS: atom_id res chain seq x y z
N MET A 1 14.58 -9.06 -15.32
CA MET A 1 13.19 -9.23 -15.78
C MET A 1 12.92 -8.17 -16.83
N LYS A 2 12.30 -8.49 -17.98
CA LYS A 2 11.96 -7.45 -18.97
C LYS A 2 10.78 -6.66 -18.41
N GLU A 3 10.98 -5.39 -18.06
CA GLU A 3 9.89 -4.48 -17.75
C GLU A 3 8.94 -4.43 -18.95
N LYS A 4 7.74 -4.97 -18.76
CA LYS A 4 6.73 -4.95 -19.80
C LYS A 4 6.26 -3.50 -19.92
N LYS A 5 6.57 -2.84 -21.05
CA LYS A 5 6.18 -1.45 -21.26
C LYS A 5 4.66 -1.29 -21.10
N LEU A 6 4.25 -0.37 -20.22
CA LEU A 6 2.86 -0.02 -20.01
C LEU A 6 2.23 0.40 -21.34
N ASN A 7 1.02 -0.10 -21.60
CA ASN A 7 0.29 0.18 -22.83
C ASN A 7 -1.21 0.13 -22.55
N PRO A 8 -1.83 1.28 -22.22
CA PRO A 8 -3.25 1.37 -21.91
C PRO A 8 -4.15 0.87 -23.04
N GLU A 9 -3.79 1.10 -24.30
CA GLU A 9 -4.57 0.63 -25.45
C GLU A 9 -4.56 -0.90 -25.54
N LYS A 10 -3.39 -1.52 -25.33
CA LYS A 10 -3.27 -2.98 -25.28
C LYS A 10 -4.01 -3.57 -24.09
N SER A 11 -4.00 -2.89 -22.95
CA SER A 11 -4.80 -3.25 -21.78
C SER A 11 -6.30 -3.25 -22.12
N ALA A 12 -6.82 -2.17 -22.70
CA ALA A 12 -8.22 -2.07 -23.12
C ALA A 12 -8.62 -3.14 -24.15
N LYS A 13 -7.74 -3.46 -25.12
CA LYS A 13 -7.97 -4.56 -26.07
C LYS A 13 -8.05 -5.94 -25.39
N LEU A 14 -7.25 -6.17 -24.35
CA LEU A 14 -7.25 -7.43 -23.60
C LEU A 14 -8.47 -7.53 -22.69
N GLU A 15 -8.84 -6.44 -22.04
CA GLU A 15 -10.08 -6.33 -21.26
C GLU A 15 -11.31 -6.64 -22.14
N ALA A 16 -11.46 -5.98 -23.30
CA ALA A 16 -12.58 -6.23 -24.20
C ALA A 16 -12.63 -7.70 -24.69
N LYS A 17 -11.47 -8.37 -24.80
CA LYS A 17 -11.41 -9.82 -25.07
C LYS A 17 -11.87 -10.63 -23.85
N GLY A 18 -11.49 -10.23 -22.64
CA GLY A 18 -11.96 -10.79 -21.39
C GLY A 18 -13.47 -10.70 -21.26
N ASP A 19 -14.05 -9.53 -21.50
CA ASP A 19 -15.51 -9.30 -21.47
C ASP A 19 -16.25 -10.22 -22.45
N LYS A 20 -15.75 -10.34 -23.69
CA LYS A 20 -16.31 -11.26 -24.70
C LYS A 20 -16.22 -12.73 -24.29
N LEU A 21 -15.22 -13.11 -23.50
CA LEU A 21 -15.07 -14.48 -22.99
C LEU A 21 -15.98 -14.71 -21.79
N LEU A 22 -16.13 -13.71 -20.91
CA LEU A 22 -17.01 -13.73 -19.76
C LEU A 22 -18.46 -13.88 -20.20
N ALA A 23 -18.90 -13.09 -21.19
CA ALA A 23 -20.24 -13.19 -21.79
C ALA A 23 -20.52 -14.57 -22.46
N LYS A 24 -19.48 -15.34 -22.76
CA LYS A 24 -19.58 -16.72 -23.29
C LYS A 24 -19.48 -17.79 -22.19
N GLY A 25 -19.49 -17.41 -20.92
CA GLY A 25 -19.31 -18.30 -19.76
C GLY A 25 -17.89 -18.86 -19.64
N LYS A 26 -16.89 -18.32 -20.35
CA LYS A 26 -15.51 -18.82 -20.34
C LYS A 26 -14.68 -18.13 -19.26
N PHE A 27 -15.13 -18.24 -18.01
CA PHE A 27 -14.57 -17.55 -16.83
C PHE A 27 -13.05 -17.68 -16.71
N LYS A 28 -12.48 -18.89 -16.75
CA LYS A 28 -11.01 -19.09 -16.67
C LYS A 28 -10.23 -18.33 -17.76
N LYS A 29 -10.76 -18.32 -18.99
CA LYS A 29 -10.12 -17.63 -20.12
C LYS A 29 -10.29 -16.12 -19.99
N ALA A 30 -11.44 -15.65 -19.50
CA ALA A 30 -11.69 -14.25 -19.21
C ALA A 30 -10.74 -13.73 -18.12
N LEU A 31 -10.62 -14.47 -17.01
CA LEU A 31 -9.74 -14.14 -15.89
C LEU A 31 -8.29 -13.98 -16.37
N LYS A 32 -7.80 -14.91 -17.19
CA LYS A 32 -6.46 -14.80 -17.80
C LYS A 32 -6.29 -13.52 -18.61
N LYS A 33 -7.30 -13.12 -19.38
CA LYS A 33 -7.23 -11.90 -20.19
C LYS A 33 -7.26 -10.62 -19.35
N PHE A 34 -8.03 -10.60 -18.26
CA PHE A 34 -8.00 -9.49 -17.31
C PHE A 34 -6.65 -9.39 -16.60
N LYS A 35 -6.06 -10.51 -16.17
CA LYS A 35 -4.69 -10.54 -15.61
C LYS A 35 -3.66 -9.99 -16.60
N GLU A 36 -3.71 -10.46 -17.85
CA GLU A 36 -2.83 -9.92 -18.92
C GLU A 36 -3.06 -8.42 -19.15
N ALA A 37 -4.29 -7.92 -19.04
CA ALA A 37 -4.63 -6.49 -19.20
C ALA A 37 -4.04 -5.64 -18.07
N MET A 38 -4.12 -6.13 -16.83
CA MET A 38 -3.58 -5.47 -15.63
C MET A 38 -2.06 -5.28 -15.72
N GLU A 39 -1.34 -6.24 -16.32
CA GLU A 39 0.11 -6.09 -16.55
C GLU A 39 0.48 -4.91 -17.47
N PHE A 40 -0.44 -4.43 -18.31
CA PHE A 40 -0.21 -3.29 -19.20
C PHE A 40 -0.76 -1.97 -18.66
N ASN A 41 -1.69 -2.02 -17.72
CA ASN A 41 -2.25 -0.85 -17.04
C ASN A 41 -2.71 -1.23 -15.62
N PRO A 42 -1.80 -1.28 -14.65
CA PRO A 42 -2.12 -1.68 -13.28
C PRO A 42 -2.95 -0.62 -12.55
N ASN A 43 -2.96 0.63 -12.98
CA ASN A 43 -3.69 1.71 -12.30
C ASN A 43 -5.17 1.79 -12.73
N ARG A 44 -5.66 0.80 -13.48
CA ARG A 44 -7.04 0.81 -13.98
C ARG A 44 -7.97 0.08 -13.02
N VAL A 45 -8.71 0.86 -12.26
CA VAL A 45 -9.65 0.42 -11.21
C VAL A 45 -10.63 -0.64 -11.72
N GLU A 46 -11.22 -0.45 -12.91
CA GLU A 46 -12.25 -1.35 -13.42
C GLU A 46 -11.74 -2.78 -13.68
N LEU A 47 -10.44 -2.95 -13.91
CA LEU A 47 -9.86 -4.29 -14.10
C LEU A 47 -9.91 -5.12 -12.82
N TYR A 48 -9.77 -4.50 -11.65
CA TYR A 48 -9.84 -5.20 -10.38
C TYR A 48 -11.24 -5.71 -10.08
N ASP A 49 -12.27 -4.91 -10.37
CA ASP A 49 -13.66 -5.34 -10.27
C ASP A 49 -13.96 -6.52 -11.19
N LYS A 50 -13.46 -6.46 -12.43
CA LYS A 50 -13.62 -7.57 -13.38
C LYS A 50 -12.90 -8.83 -12.95
N LEU A 51 -11.72 -8.71 -12.34
CA LEU A 51 -10.95 -9.84 -11.81
C LEU A 51 -11.70 -10.55 -10.68
N VAL A 52 -12.16 -9.79 -9.67
CA VAL A 52 -12.94 -10.31 -8.53
C VAL A 52 -14.24 -10.94 -9.03
N GLN A 53 -15.05 -10.21 -9.81
CA GLN A 53 -16.33 -10.72 -10.34
C GLN A 53 -16.15 -12.00 -11.18
N THR A 54 -15.12 -12.04 -12.03
CA THR A 54 -14.87 -13.23 -12.88
C THR A 54 -14.40 -14.42 -12.06
N ARG A 55 -13.66 -14.17 -10.98
CA ARG A 55 -13.21 -15.20 -10.03
C ARG A 55 -14.40 -15.77 -9.25
N ASP A 56 -15.25 -14.91 -8.71
CA ASP A 56 -16.44 -15.31 -7.94
C ASP A 56 -17.42 -16.12 -8.79
N GLY A 57 -17.47 -15.86 -10.10
CA GLY A 57 -18.25 -16.64 -11.06
C GLY A 57 -17.65 -17.99 -11.47
N LEU A 58 -16.45 -18.35 -10.99
CA LEU A 58 -15.93 -19.70 -11.16
C LEU A 58 -16.58 -20.63 -10.14
N ASP A 59 -17.31 -21.62 -10.65
CA ASP A 59 -17.86 -22.73 -9.87
C ASP A 59 -16.74 -23.74 -9.53
N GLU A 60 -15.76 -23.27 -8.76
CA GLU A 60 -14.63 -24.06 -8.25
C GLU A 60 -14.44 -23.79 -6.76
N ASP A 61 -14.10 -24.82 -5.98
CA ASP A 61 -13.78 -24.66 -4.57
C ASP A 61 -12.64 -23.67 -4.38
N TRP A 62 -12.90 -22.63 -3.58
CA TRP A 62 -11.91 -21.61 -3.27
C TRP A 62 -10.75 -22.22 -2.51
N LYS A 63 -9.55 -22.10 -3.07
CA LYS A 63 -8.32 -22.38 -2.35
C LYS A 63 -7.82 -21.11 -1.68
N MET A 64 -6.98 -21.27 -0.66
CA MET A 64 -6.37 -20.14 0.04
C MET A 64 -5.66 -19.18 -0.92
N ASP A 65 -4.96 -19.71 -1.94
CA ASP A 65 -4.29 -18.90 -2.95
C ASP A 65 -5.27 -18.04 -3.76
N ASP A 66 -6.46 -18.56 -4.03
CA ASP A 66 -7.50 -17.85 -4.78
C ASP A 66 -8.11 -16.72 -3.94
N PHE A 67 -8.33 -16.99 -2.65
CA PHE A 67 -8.77 -15.99 -1.68
C PHE A 67 -7.75 -14.85 -1.55
N VAL A 68 -6.48 -15.19 -1.33
CA VAL A 68 -5.39 -14.22 -1.20
C VAL A 68 -5.28 -13.36 -2.46
N GLU A 69 -5.42 -13.96 -3.64
CA GLU A 69 -5.38 -13.22 -4.90
C GLU A 69 -6.54 -12.21 -5.01
N SER A 70 -7.76 -12.60 -4.65
CA SER A 70 -8.93 -11.72 -4.66
C SER A 70 -8.78 -10.55 -3.67
N VAL A 71 -8.31 -10.84 -2.46
CA VAL A 71 -8.00 -9.81 -1.45
C VAL A 71 -6.95 -8.83 -1.96
N ASN A 72 -5.88 -9.33 -2.59
CA ASN A 72 -4.85 -8.48 -3.18
C ASN A 72 -5.41 -7.53 -4.24
N TRP A 73 -6.35 -7.98 -5.09
CA TRP A 73 -7.01 -7.11 -6.05
C TRP A 73 -7.85 -6.02 -5.39
N MET A 74 -8.62 -6.39 -4.36
CA MET A 74 -9.42 -5.41 -3.60
C MET A 74 -8.53 -4.37 -2.90
N MET A 75 -7.43 -4.81 -2.28
CA MET A 75 -6.45 -3.90 -1.67
C MET A 75 -5.83 -2.98 -2.72
N LYS A 76 -5.40 -3.50 -3.87
CA LYS A 76 -4.84 -2.68 -4.95
C LYS A 76 -5.84 -1.66 -5.50
N LYS A 77 -7.11 -2.06 -5.64
CA LYS A 77 -8.19 -1.14 -5.99
C LYS A 77 -8.28 0.01 -4.97
N GLN A 78 -8.37 -0.30 -3.68
CA GLN A 78 -8.42 0.70 -2.60
C GLN A 78 -7.18 1.60 -2.59
N GLU A 79 -5.99 1.06 -2.85
CA GLU A 79 -4.76 1.84 -2.95
C GLU A 79 -4.78 2.86 -4.10
N ILE A 80 -5.42 2.53 -5.22
CA ILE A 80 -5.54 3.43 -6.38
C ILE A 80 -6.59 4.51 -6.10
N GLU A 81 -7.73 4.12 -5.54
CA GLU A 81 -8.84 5.04 -5.24
C GLU A 81 -8.52 5.95 -4.04
N THR A 82 -7.80 5.43 -3.05
CA THR A 82 -7.54 6.05 -1.76
C THR A 82 -6.07 5.88 -1.36
N PRO A 83 -5.12 6.62 -1.96
CA PRO A 83 -3.68 6.42 -1.72
C PRO A 83 -3.23 6.49 -0.26
N GLN A 84 -3.95 7.23 0.58
CA GLN A 84 -3.72 7.34 2.02
C GLN A 84 -3.93 6.02 2.77
N ILE A 85 -4.73 5.09 2.23
CA ILE A 85 -4.99 3.77 2.86
C ILE A 85 -3.70 2.95 3.00
N LYS A 86 -2.71 3.19 2.13
CA LYS A 86 -1.39 2.54 2.20
C LYS A 86 -0.69 2.77 3.53
N HIS A 87 -0.93 3.91 4.19
CA HIS A 87 -0.39 4.14 5.53
C HIS A 87 -1.07 3.25 6.58
N VAL A 88 -2.39 3.11 6.50
CA VAL A 88 -3.15 2.22 7.40
C VAL A 88 -2.74 0.76 7.19
N TYR A 89 -2.59 0.32 5.95
CA TYR A 89 -2.09 -1.03 5.66
C TYR A 89 -0.67 -1.24 6.18
N ALA A 90 0.21 -0.24 5.99
CA ALA A 90 1.55 -0.30 6.56
C ALA A 90 1.48 -0.46 8.08
N GLN A 91 0.61 0.25 8.80
CA GLN A 91 0.45 0.14 10.26
C GLN A 91 -0.05 -1.22 10.75
N LEU A 92 -0.78 -1.94 9.90
CA LEU A 92 -1.32 -3.26 10.21
C LEU A 92 -0.38 -4.41 9.79
N SER A 93 0.72 -4.09 9.11
CA SER A 93 1.65 -5.12 8.62
C SER A 93 2.60 -5.59 9.73
N PRO A 94 3.05 -6.87 9.70
CA PRO A 94 4.02 -7.37 10.67
C PRO A 94 5.35 -6.58 10.69
N GLU A 95 5.75 -6.07 9.53
CA GLU A 95 6.99 -5.32 9.32
C GLU A 95 6.91 -3.89 9.89
N TRP A 96 5.71 -3.39 10.19
CA TRP A 96 5.51 -2.04 10.73
C TRP A 96 6.29 -1.80 12.01
N ASN A 97 6.21 -2.77 12.94
CA ASN A 97 6.83 -2.64 14.25
C ASN A 97 8.34 -2.57 14.11
N GLU A 98 8.93 -3.39 13.24
CA GLU A 98 10.36 -3.31 12.95
C GLU A 98 10.71 -1.95 12.35
N ALA A 99 10.02 -1.53 11.30
CA ALA A 99 10.29 -0.25 10.63
C ALA A 99 10.18 0.94 11.60
N ARG A 100 9.18 0.91 12.49
CA ARG A 100 8.98 1.94 13.50
C ARG A 100 10.08 1.93 14.56
N MET A 101 10.54 0.75 15.00
CA MET A 101 11.66 0.66 15.96
C MET A 101 12.96 1.19 15.36
N VAL A 102 13.26 0.87 14.10
CA VAL A 102 14.44 1.41 13.41
C VAL A 102 14.33 2.93 13.28
N ALA A 103 13.15 3.46 12.93
CA ALA A 103 12.92 4.90 12.88
C ALA A 103 13.09 5.59 14.24
N ILE A 104 12.63 4.97 15.33
CA ILE A 104 12.81 5.49 16.70
C ILE A 104 14.28 5.48 17.09
N SER A 105 15.03 4.42 16.77
CA SER A 105 16.46 4.35 17.11
C SER A 105 17.30 5.49 16.52
N LEU A 106 16.87 6.11 15.41
CA LEU A 106 17.54 7.29 14.86
C LEU A 106 17.48 8.50 15.79
N LEU A 107 16.48 8.61 16.67
CA LEU A 107 16.33 9.75 17.57
C LEU A 107 17.36 9.75 18.72
N GLU A 108 17.87 8.57 19.06
CA GLU A 108 18.80 8.35 20.17
C GLU A 108 20.19 7.90 19.70
N ALA A 109 20.37 7.73 18.39
CA ALA A 109 21.60 7.22 17.79
C ALA A 109 22.78 8.18 17.97
N THR A 110 23.96 7.61 18.17
CA THR A 110 25.22 8.37 18.07
C THR A 110 25.60 8.61 16.61
N GLU A 111 26.48 9.59 16.36
CA GLU A 111 26.95 9.95 15.00
C GLU A 111 27.54 8.75 14.22
N ASP A 112 28.16 7.79 14.92
CA ASP A 112 28.72 6.58 14.32
C ASP A 112 27.68 5.49 14.01
N GLU A 113 26.53 5.49 14.70
CA GLU A 113 25.45 4.53 14.48
C GLU A 113 24.51 4.94 13.34
N ILE A 114 24.35 6.26 13.11
CA ILE A 114 23.43 6.84 12.11
C ILE A 114 23.58 6.18 10.73
N PRO A 115 24.78 6.02 10.14
CA PRO A 115 24.91 5.44 8.81
C PRO A 115 24.32 4.02 8.71
N ARG A 116 24.54 3.19 9.73
CA ARG A 116 24.04 1.81 9.76
C ARG A 116 22.51 1.77 9.86
N ILE A 117 21.93 2.66 10.67
CA ILE A 117 20.48 2.73 10.85
C ILE A 117 19.81 3.27 9.59
N ILE A 118 20.42 4.24 8.90
CA ILE A 118 19.95 4.72 7.59
C ILE A 118 19.95 3.58 6.57
N GLU A 119 21.02 2.80 6.45
CA GLU A 119 21.06 1.65 5.54
C GLU A 119 19.96 0.63 5.87
N LYS A 120 19.72 0.37 7.16
CA LYS A 120 18.61 -0.49 7.57
C LYS A 120 17.26 0.11 7.16
N MET A 121 17.03 1.40 7.35
CA MET A 121 15.79 2.07 6.92
C MET A 121 15.60 2.04 5.40
N VAL A 122 16.66 2.27 4.63
CA VAL A 122 16.63 2.20 3.16
C VAL A 122 16.27 0.79 2.69
N SER A 123 16.80 -0.25 3.36
CA SER A 123 16.47 -1.65 3.03
C SER A 123 14.98 -2.00 3.23
N LEU A 124 14.28 -1.25 4.10
CA LEU A 124 12.84 -1.41 4.34
C LEU A 124 11.96 -0.68 3.30
N GLY A 125 12.54 0.13 2.41
CA GLY A 125 11.81 0.77 1.30
C GLY A 125 10.63 1.66 1.74
N GLU A 126 9.45 1.43 1.13
CA GLU A 126 8.26 2.28 1.36
C GLU A 126 7.80 2.24 2.82
N ILE A 127 7.81 1.07 3.48
CA ILE A 127 7.34 0.96 4.86
C ILE A 127 8.27 1.70 5.83
N GLY A 128 9.59 1.66 5.59
CA GLY A 128 10.58 2.45 6.34
C GLY A 128 10.29 3.94 6.24
N THR A 129 10.00 4.44 5.02
CA THR A 129 9.66 5.85 4.80
C THR A 129 8.40 6.25 5.57
N ARG A 130 7.35 5.41 5.53
CA ARG A 130 6.10 5.65 6.26
C ARG A 130 6.31 5.66 7.78
N ALA A 131 7.14 4.75 8.29
CA ALA A 131 7.48 4.67 9.71
C ALA A 131 8.24 5.91 10.19
N ALA A 132 9.26 6.36 9.44
CA ALA A 132 9.99 7.60 9.76
C ALA A 132 9.05 8.83 9.80
N ALA A 133 8.20 8.99 8.78
CA ALA A 133 7.23 10.07 8.73
C ALA A 133 6.25 10.04 9.92
N SER A 134 5.83 8.84 10.34
CA SER A 134 4.98 8.66 11.54
C SER A 134 5.68 9.13 12.79
N VAL A 135 6.93 8.69 13.02
CA VAL A 135 7.72 9.07 14.21
C VAL A 135 7.95 10.58 14.26
N LEU A 136 8.32 11.20 13.12
CA LEU A 136 8.49 12.65 13.04
C LEU A 136 7.19 13.41 13.35
N THR A 137 6.06 12.89 12.90
CA THR A 137 4.75 13.49 13.17
C THR A 137 4.36 13.38 14.65
N ASP A 138 4.61 12.22 15.26
CA ASP A 138 4.38 11.99 16.68
C ASP A 138 5.26 12.94 17.52
N PHE A 139 6.56 13.03 17.20
CA PHE A 139 7.48 13.94 17.87
C PHE A 139 7.08 15.42 17.72
N ARG A 140 6.65 15.83 16.52
CA ARG A 140 6.15 17.19 16.27
C ARG A 140 4.93 17.52 17.14
N LYS A 141 4.01 16.57 17.34
CA LYS A 141 2.83 16.77 18.20
C LYS A 141 3.25 16.98 19.66
N ILE A 142 4.17 16.15 20.15
CA ILE A 142 4.70 16.25 21.52
C ILE A 142 5.41 17.59 21.73
N ALA A 143 6.27 18.00 20.79
CA ALA A 143 6.96 19.28 20.88
C ALA A 143 5.99 20.48 20.91
N LYS A 144 4.86 20.39 20.18
CA LYS A 144 3.82 21.42 20.19
C LYS A 144 3.04 21.46 21.51
N SER A 145 2.60 20.33 22.05
CA SER A 145 1.86 20.33 23.31
C SER A 145 2.70 20.92 24.45
N ASN A 146 3.97 20.55 24.52
CA ASN A 146 4.90 21.08 25.54
C ASN A 146 5.12 22.60 25.38
N SER A 147 5.05 23.13 24.16
CA SER A 147 5.16 24.58 23.92
C SER A 147 3.90 25.35 24.32
N GLU A 148 2.72 24.75 24.17
CA GLU A 148 1.41 25.34 24.53
C GLU A 148 1.22 25.34 26.07
N GLU A 149 1.55 24.25 26.77
CA GLU A 149 1.50 24.18 28.24
C GLU A 149 2.45 25.21 28.90
N SER A 150 3.66 25.39 28.37
CA SER A 150 4.61 26.38 28.90
C SER A 150 4.23 27.85 28.62
N THR A 151 3.31 28.11 27.68
CA THR A 151 2.75 29.46 27.45
C THR A 151 1.56 29.75 28.35
N GLU A 152 0.74 28.75 28.68
CA GLU A 152 -0.39 28.88 29.62
C GLU A 152 0.08 29.06 31.07
N GLU A 153 1.11 28.32 31.52
CA GLU A 153 1.69 28.49 32.86
C GLU A 153 2.25 29.91 33.09
N LYS A 154 2.85 30.52 32.06
CA LYS A 154 3.38 31.90 32.14
C LYS A 154 2.30 32.97 32.18
N GLN A 155 1.07 32.67 31.73
CA GLN A 155 -0.05 33.62 31.75
C GLN A 155 -0.89 33.51 33.03
N GLN A 156 -0.69 32.47 33.85
CA GLN A 156 -1.47 32.23 35.07
C GLN A 156 -0.79 32.64 36.38
N THR A 157 0.46 33.09 36.39
CA THR A 157 1.07 33.73 37.57
C THR A 157 0.60 35.18 37.68
N PRO A 158 -0.25 35.55 38.66
CA PRO A 158 -0.60 36.93 38.92
C PRO A 158 0.57 37.62 39.65
N GLU A 159 0.87 38.86 39.25
CA GLU A 159 1.74 39.80 40.01
C GLU A 159 1.20 40.09 41.42
#